data_AF-A0A452XS66-F1
#
_entry.id   AF-A0A452XS66-F1
#
_cell.length_a   1.000
_cell.length_b   1.000
_cell.length_c   1.000
_cell.angle_alpha   90.00
_cell.angle_beta   90.00
_cell.angle_gamma   90.00
#
_symmetry.space_group_name_H-M   'P 1'
#
loop_
_entity.id
_entity.type
_entity.pdbx_description
1 polymer ?
#
loop_
_entity_poly.entity_id
_entity_poly.type
_entity_poly.pdbx_seq_one_letter_code
_entity_poly.pdbx_strand_id
1 'polypeptide(L)'
;MATGREAGEPAMAEEERDWADLTPVCLAEAFSRLGPEDLWRGAMACCRAWREAARSRPALFAALDLEPAFDAVGADAAEWWTPAFQRRVDAMLRSAASLAAGELREVRVRHCSDDALAFAAKRFAQP
;
A
#
# COMPACT_ATOMS: atom_id res chain seq x y z
N MET A 1 44.21 -48.76 -13.06
CA MET A 1 43.07 -48.89 -12.15
C MET A 1 42.55 -47.49 -11.87
N ALA A 2 41.29 -47.27 -12.20
CA ALA A 2 40.58 -46.00 -12.16
C ALA A 2 40.15 -45.61 -10.74
N THR A 3 40.13 -44.30 -10.46
CA THR A 3 39.07 -43.54 -9.75
C THR A 3 39.36 -42.07 -10.08
N GLY A 4 38.61 -41.40 -10.94
CA GLY A 4 37.23 -41.02 -10.67
C GLY A 4 37.24 -39.57 -10.18
N ARG A 5 37.36 -38.62 -11.12
CA ARG A 5 37.22 -37.18 -10.85
C ARG A 5 35.75 -36.93 -10.57
N GLU A 6 35.36 -36.89 -9.30
CA GLU A 6 34.09 -36.28 -8.92
C GLU A 6 34.24 -34.78 -9.10
N ALA A 7 33.84 -34.31 -10.29
CA ALA A 7 33.51 -32.92 -10.49
C ALA A 7 32.28 -32.66 -9.63
N GLY A 8 32.49 -32.02 -8.47
CA GLY A 8 31.38 -31.46 -7.71
C GLY A 8 30.61 -30.54 -8.65
N GLU A 9 29.34 -30.87 -8.89
CA GLU A 9 28.39 -29.97 -9.53
C GLU A 9 28.52 -28.60 -8.86
N PRO A 10 28.73 -27.51 -9.61
CA PRO A 10 28.67 -26.19 -9.00
C PRO A 10 27.26 -26.05 -8.43
N ALA A 11 27.16 -25.99 -7.10
CA ALA A 11 25.96 -25.51 -6.45
C ALA A 11 25.62 -24.19 -7.14
N MET A 12 24.55 -24.20 -7.93
CA MET A 12 24.04 -22.98 -8.54
C MET A 12 23.78 -22.04 -7.37
N ALA A 13 24.64 -21.05 -7.20
CA ALA A 13 24.38 -19.98 -6.27
C ALA A 13 23.03 -19.42 -6.68
N GLU A 14 22.01 -19.61 -5.83
CA GLU A 14 20.78 -18.86 -5.96
C GLU A 14 21.19 -17.40 -5.82
N GLU A 15 21.36 -16.74 -6.98
CA GLU A 15 21.49 -15.30 -7.03
C GLU A 15 20.24 -14.75 -6.34
N GLU A 16 20.45 -14.20 -5.14
CA GLU A 16 19.41 -13.55 -4.37
C GLU A 16 18.93 -12.36 -5.20
N ARG A 17 17.83 -12.54 -5.93
CA ARG A 17 17.28 -11.51 -6.81
C ARG A 17 16.61 -10.45 -5.95
N ASP A 18 17.14 -9.23 -6.01
CA ASP A 18 16.51 -8.11 -5.34
C ASP A 18 15.17 -7.80 -6.00
N TRP A 19 14.11 -7.74 -5.21
CA TRP A 19 12.79 -7.32 -5.65
C TRP A 19 12.79 -5.88 -6.19
N ALA A 20 13.73 -5.03 -5.74
CA ALA A 20 13.89 -3.68 -6.26
C ALA A 20 14.31 -3.64 -7.75
N ASP A 21 14.87 -4.73 -8.28
CA ASP A 21 15.27 -4.83 -9.69
C ASP A 21 14.11 -5.24 -10.62
N LEU A 22 12.95 -5.59 -10.06
CA LEU A 22 11.75 -5.85 -10.85
C LEU A 22 11.26 -4.59 -11.55
N THR A 23 10.63 -4.78 -12.71
CA THR A 23 10.01 -3.65 -13.41
C THR A 23 8.90 -3.03 -12.56
N PRO A 24 8.66 -1.71 -12.67
CA PRO A 24 7.59 -1.04 -11.92
C PRO A 24 6.21 -1.68 -12.12
N VAL A 25 5.95 -2.22 -13.32
CA VAL A 25 4.68 -2.91 -13.63
C VAL A 25 4.53 -4.20 -12.82
N CYS A 26 5.60 -5.00 -12.72
CA CYS A 26 5.60 -6.24 -11.93
C CYS A 26 5.43 -5.95 -10.43
N LEU A 27 6.11 -4.92 -9.91
CA LEU A 27 5.96 -4.48 -8.52
C LEU A 27 4.53 -4.00 -8.24
N ALA A 28 3.99 -3.14 -9.10
CA ALA A 28 2.63 -2.63 -8.94
C ALA A 28 1.57 -3.74 -9.02
N GLU A 29 1.81 -4.78 -9.83
CA GLU A 29 0.94 -5.95 -9.89
C GLU A 29 1.05 -6.81 -8.62
N ALA A 30 2.25 -6.99 -8.06
CA ALA A 30 2.39 -7.65 -6.76
C ALA A 30 1.66 -6.88 -5.65
N PHE A 31 1.75 -5.54 -5.66
CA PHE A 31 1.09 -4.68 -4.70
C PHE A 31 -0.43 -4.67 -4.82
N SER A 32 -1.01 -5.08 -5.95
CA SER A 32 -2.47 -5.18 -6.13
C SER A 32 -3.13 -6.21 -5.21
N ARG A 33 -2.32 -7.12 -4.66
CA ARG A 33 -2.74 -8.18 -3.74
C ARG A 33 -2.64 -7.77 -2.27
N LEU A 34 -2.07 -6.60 -1.99
CA LEU A 34 -1.90 -6.10 -0.64
C LEU A 34 -3.16 -5.40 -0.16
N GLY A 35 -3.46 -5.56 1.13
CA GLY A 35 -4.43 -4.70 1.80
C GLY A 35 -3.91 -3.27 1.95
N PRO A 36 -4.79 -2.31 2.29
CA PRO A 36 -4.39 -0.91 2.50
C PRO A 36 -3.27 -0.76 3.54
N GLU A 37 -3.28 -1.56 4.60
CA GLU A 37 -2.23 -1.48 5.62
C GLU A 37 -0.87 -1.90 5.08
N ASP A 38 -0.77 -3.08 4.46
CA ASP A 38 0.48 -3.61 3.91
C ASP A 38 1.03 -2.75 2.77
N LEU A 39 0.14 -2.17 1.96
CA LEU A 39 0.53 -1.26 0.90
C LEU A 39 1.22 0.00 1.48
N TRP A 40 0.61 0.62 2.48
CA TRP A 40 1.07 1.91 2.99
C TRP A 40 2.20 1.79 4.01
N ARG A 41 2.14 0.80 4.91
CA ARG A 41 3.17 0.57 5.94
C ARG A 41 4.29 -0.33 5.46
N GLY A 42 4.03 -1.19 4.47
CA GLY A 42 5.02 -2.07 3.87
C GLY A 42 5.56 -1.47 2.58
N ALA A 43 4.83 -1.64 1.47
CA ALA A 43 5.39 -1.41 0.15
C ALA A 43 5.84 0.04 -0.10
N MET A 44 5.01 1.01 0.29
CA MET A 44 5.35 2.44 0.14
C MET A 44 6.44 2.92 1.11
N ALA A 45 6.67 2.19 2.20
CA ALA A 45 7.68 2.53 3.21
C ALA A 45 9.04 1.88 2.94
N CYS A 46 9.08 0.80 2.15
CA CYS A 46 10.27 -0.04 1.93
C CYS A 46 11.44 0.71 1.27
N CYS A 47 11.35 1.00 -0.03
CA CYS A 47 12.39 1.71 -0.77
C CYS A 47 11.80 2.67 -1.81
N ARG A 48 12.64 3.50 -2.44
CA ARG A 48 12.20 4.47 -3.44
C ARG A 48 11.54 3.79 -4.64
N ALA A 49 12.14 2.72 -5.16
CA ALA A 49 11.63 1.99 -6.33
C ALA A 49 10.22 1.44 -6.08
N TRP A 50 9.99 0.82 -4.92
CA TRP A 50 8.69 0.29 -4.54
C TRP A 50 7.65 1.39 -4.36
N ARG A 51 8.02 2.49 -3.71
CA ARG A 51 7.12 3.64 -3.54
C ARG A 51 6.72 4.25 -4.88
N GLU A 52 7.66 4.41 -5.80
CA GLU A 52 7.40 4.94 -7.14
C GLU A 52 6.53 3.99 -7.97
N ALA A 53 6.79 2.67 -7.90
CA ALA A 53 5.98 1.65 -8.54
C ALA A 53 4.53 1.61 -8.00
N ALA A 54 4.34 1.75 -6.68
CA ALA A 54 3.00 1.84 -6.11
C ALA A 54 2.28 3.11 -6.62
N ARG A 55 2.94 4.27 -6.59
CA ARG A 55 2.36 5.56 -7.00
C ARG A 55 2.02 5.64 -8.49
N SER A 56 2.67 4.84 -9.34
CA SER A 56 2.38 4.82 -10.78
C SER A 56 1.09 4.10 -11.14
N ARG A 57 0.44 3.42 -10.19
CA ARG A 57 -0.80 2.68 -10.39
C ARG A 57 -1.94 3.22 -9.51
N PRO A 58 -2.73 4.19 -10.01
CA PRO A 58 -3.80 4.83 -9.25
C PRO A 58 -4.83 3.85 -8.67
N ALA A 59 -5.14 2.77 -9.40
CA ALA A 59 -6.07 1.73 -8.98
C ALA A 59 -5.73 1.06 -7.62
N LEU A 60 -4.46 1.11 -7.16
CA LEU A 60 -4.07 0.62 -5.84
C LEU A 60 -4.65 1.47 -4.69
N PHE A 61 -5.07 2.69 -4.98
CA PHE A 61 -5.62 3.65 -4.03
C PHE A 61 -7.10 3.93 -4.29
N ALA A 62 -7.73 3.19 -5.19
CA ALA A 62 -9.14 3.35 -5.55
C ALA A 62 -10.10 3.00 -4.40
N ALA A 63 -9.64 2.28 -3.39
CA ALA A 63 -10.40 1.96 -2.18
C ALA A 63 -9.57 2.26 -0.94
N LEU A 64 -10.14 3.06 -0.03
CA LEU A 64 -9.60 3.26 1.32
C LEU A 64 -10.59 2.68 2.33
N ASP A 65 -10.33 1.45 2.77
CA ASP A 65 -11.10 0.79 3.82
C ASP A 65 -10.26 0.61 5.08
N LEU A 66 -10.64 1.32 6.14
CA LEU A 66 -10.04 1.25 7.47
C LEU A 66 -10.95 0.54 8.48
N GLU A 67 -12.15 0.11 8.08
CA GLU A 67 -13.08 -0.61 8.97
C GLU A 67 -12.46 -1.86 9.60
N PRO A 68 -11.73 -2.73 8.88
CA PRO A 68 -11.11 -3.90 9.49
C PRO A 68 -10.14 -3.55 10.62
N ALA A 69 -9.41 -2.44 10.49
CA ALA A 69 -8.49 -1.96 11.52
C ALA A 69 -9.24 -1.42 12.74
N PHE A 70 -10.38 -0.77 12.54
CA PHE A 70 -11.24 -0.32 13.65
C PHE A 70 -11.87 -1.50 14.39
N ASP A 71 -12.36 -2.50 13.66
CA ASP A 71 -12.99 -3.68 14.22
C ASP A 71 -11.98 -4.54 15.01
N ALA A 72 -10.73 -4.62 14.55
CA ALA A 72 -9.65 -5.35 15.22
C ALA A 72 -9.25 -4.76 16.59
N VAL A 73 -9.40 -3.45 16.78
CA VAL A 73 -9.11 -2.79 18.06
C VAL A 73 -10.21 -3.08 19.10
N GLY A 74 -11.45 -3.30 18.66
CA GLY A 74 -12.60 -3.68 19.50
C GLY A 74 -13.17 -2.52 20.35
N ALA A 75 -14.51 -2.43 20.41
CA ALA A 75 -15.34 -1.46 21.16
C ALA A 75 -15.04 0.05 20.90
N ASP A 76 -15.99 0.89 21.30
CA ASP A 76 -16.35 2.19 20.69
C ASP A 76 -15.15 3.04 20.25
N ALA A 77 -14.92 3.10 18.93
CA ALA A 77 -13.75 3.79 18.41
C ALA A 77 -13.73 5.30 18.74
N ALA A 78 -14.89 5.82 19.13
CA ALA A 78 -15.07 7.13 19.70
C ALA A 78 -14.32 7.33 21.03
N GLU A 79 -14.14 6.30 21.87
CA GLU A 79 -13.52 6.43 23.19
C GLU A 79 -12.00 6.68 23.12
N TRP A 80 -11.33 6.19 22.08
CA TRP A 80 -9.90 6.43 21.86
C TRP A 80 -9.62 7.53 20.84
N TRP A 81 -10.68 8.21 20.37
CA TRP A 81 -10.55 9.31 19.44
C TRP A 81 -9.73 10.45 20.04
N THR A 82 -8.78 10.97 19.24
CA THR A 82 -8.07 12.20 19.56
C THR A 82 -7.96 13.08 18.32
N PRO A 83 -7.78 14.41 18.48
CA PRO A 83 -7.50 15.29 17.34
C PRO A 83 -6.25 14.87 16.55
N ALA A 84 -5.26 14.27 17.21
CA ALA A 84 -4.07 13.74 16.55
C ALA A 84 -4.40 12.51 15.69
N PHE A 85 -5.28 11.64 16.18
CA PHE A 85 -5.77 10.50 15.42
C PHE A 85 -6.57 10.94 14.18
N GLN A 86 -7.53 11.86 14.33
CA GLN A 86 -8.28 12.42 13.20
C GLN A 86 -7.35 12.99 12.13
N ARG A 87 -6.34 13.80 12.52
CA ARG A 87 -5.38 14.35 11.55
C ARG A 87 -4.65 13.26 10.76
N ARG A 88 -4.41 12.10 11.36
CA ARG A 88 -3.78 10.96 10.68
C ARG A 88 -4.73 10.30 9.68
N VAL A 89 -6.00 10.10 10.05
CA VAL A 89 -7.02 9.61 9.12
C VAL A 89 -7.23 10.59 7.96
N ASP A 90 -7.31 11.89 8.25
CA ASP A 90 -7.44 12.95 7.24
C ASP A 90 -6.25 12.94 6.26
N ALA A 91 -5.03 12.77 6.76
CA ALA A 91 -3.84 12.66 5.92
C ALA A 91 -3.88 11.41 5.03
N MET A 92 -4.32 10.27 5.56
CA MET A 92 -4.50 9.04 4.79
C MET A 92 -5.54 9.23 3.67
N LEU A 93 -6.71 9.78 4.00
CA LEU A 93 -7.78 10.05 3.03
C LEU A 93 -7.34 11.02 1.92
N ARG A 94 -6.68 12.13 2.28
CA ARG A 94 -6.17 13.10 1.30
C ARG A 94 -5.10 12.49 0.40
N SER A 95 -4.21 11.67 0.97
CA SER A 95 -3.17 10.99 0.20
C SER A 95 -3.78 9.95 -0.74
N ALA A 96 -4.74 9.14 -0.28
CA ALA A 96 -5.44 8.16 -1.12
C ALA A 96 -6.17 8.85 -2.28
N ALA A 97 -6.94 9.91 -1.99
CA ALA A 97 -7.64 10.69 -3.02
C ALA A 97 -6.70 11.34 -4.04
N SER A 98 -5.50 11.73 -3.61
CA SER A 98 -4.50 12.32 -4.52
C SER A 98 -3.84 11.26 -5.40
N LEU A 99 -3.53 10.09 -4.82
CA LEU A 99 -2.85 9.00 -5.51
C LEU A 99 -3.79 8.20 -6.43
N ALA A 100 -5.07 8.14 -6.11
CA ALA A 100 -6.09 7.50 -6.94
C ALA A 100 -6.38 8.25 -8.24
N ALA A 101 -5.89 9.49 -8.41
CA ALA A 101 -5.99 10.26 -9.66
C ALA A 101 -7.42 10.28 -10.26
N GLY A 102 -8.44 10.41 -9.42
CA GLY A 102 -9.86 10.41 -9.83
C GLY A 102 -10.56 9.05 -9.72
N GLU A 103 -9.82 7.95 -9.55
CA GLU A 103 -10.37 6.58 -9.48
C GLU A 103 -10.86 6.16 -8.07
N LEU A 104 -10.84 7.07 -7.08
CA LEU A 104 -11.27 6.76 -5.71
C LEU A 104 -12.77 6.47 -5.67
N ARG A 105 -13.13 5.20 -5.55
CA ARG A 105 -14.53 4.71 -5.58
C ARG A 105 -15.07 4.32 -4.22
N GLU A 106 -14.21 4.02 -3.26
CA GLU A 106 -14.62 3.51 -1.95
C GLU A 106 -13.85 4.21 -0.83
N VAL A 107 -14.59 4.74 0.14
CA VAL A 107 -14.07 5.35 1.35
C VAL A 107 -14.88 4.82 2.53
N ARG A 108 -14.24 3.97 3.35
CA ARG A 108 -14.81 3.41 4.57
C ARG A 108 -13.88 3.75 5.73
N VAL A 109 -14.15 4.92 6.33
CA VAL A 109 -13.33 5.47 7.42
C VAL A 109 -14.24 6.02 8.52
N ARG A 110 -13.71 6.06 9.75
CA ARG A 110 -14.32 6.74 10.91
C ARG A 110 -13.39 7.87 11.33
N HIS A 111 -13.90 8.79 12.14
CA HIS A 111 -13.07 9.81 12.80
C HIS A 111 -12.27 10.74 11.87
N CYS A 112 -12.80 11.06 10.69
CA CYS A 112 -12.22 12.03 9.76
C CYS A 112 -13.00 13.36 9.80
N SER A 113 -12.38 14.43 9.30
CA SER A 113 -13.05 15.73 9.17
C SER A 113 -13.90 15.83 7.90
N ASP A 114 -14.96 16.64 7.97
CA ASP A 114 -15.76 17.02 6.80
C ASP A 114 -14.90 17.64 5.69
N ASP A 115 -13.85 18.40 6.06
CA ASP A 115 -12.91 18.98 5.10
C ASP A 115 -12.11 17.91 4.33
N ALA A 116 -11.75 16.80 4.98
CA ALA A 116 -11.07 15.69 4.33
C ALA A 116 -12.02 14.93 3.40
N LEU A 117 -13.26 14.71 3.82
CA LEU A 117 -14.32 14.12 2.98
C LEU A 117 -14.62 14.99 1.76
N ALA A 118 -14.80 16.30 1.96
CA ALA A 118 -15.03 17.25 0.88
C ALA A 118 -13.85 17.31 -0.11
N PHE A 119 -12.61 17.20 0.39
CA PHE A 119 -11.44 17.09 -0.47
C PHE A 119 -11.47 15.83 -1.33
N ALA A 120 -11.76 14.66 -0.74
CA ALA A 120 -11.83 13.40 -1.46
C ALA A 120 -12.96 13.42 -2.52
N ALA A 121 -14.14 13.90 -2.15
CA ALA A 121 -15.29 14.02 -3.06
C ALA A 121 -14.99 14.92 -4.28
N LYS A 122 -14.28 16.04 -4.08
CA LYS A 122 -13.87 16.92 -5.20
C LYS A 122 -12.93 16.23 -6.18
N ARG A 123 -12.08 15.31 -5.72
CA ARG A 123 -11.16 14.57 -6.60
C ARG A 123 -11.83 13.43 -7.34
N PHE A 124 -12.88 12.84 -6.78
CA PHE A 124 -13.72 11.91 -7.51
C PHE A 124 -14.49 12.60 -8.65
N ALA A 125 -14.96 13.83 -8.43
CA ALA A 125 -15.79 14.56 -9.40
C ALA A 125 -15.01 15.23 -10.55
N GLN A 126 -13.68 15.09 -10.61
CA GLN A 126 -12.85 15.67 -11.66
C GLN A 126 -12.40 14.55 -12.62
N PRO A 127 -12.83 14.57 -13.90
CA PRO A 127 -12.40 13.62 -14.91
C PRO A 127 -10.94 13.81 -15.32
#